data_AF-A0A7S3QID9-F1
#
_entry.id   AF-A0A7S3QID9-F1
#
_cell.length_a   1.000
_cell.length_b   1.000
_cell.length_c   1.000
_cell.angle_alpha   90.00
_cell.angle_beta   90.00
_cell.angle_gamma   90.00
#
_symmetry.space_group_name_H-M   'P 1'
#
loop_
_entity.id
_entity.type
_entity.pdbx_description
1 polymer ?
#
loop_
_entity_poly.entity_id
_entity_poly.type
_entity_poly.pdbx_seq_one_letter_code
_entity_poly.pdbx_strand_id
1 'polypeptide(L)'
;VIDSITIYNRPGITTGRLKGFRLEIFNGDDASAVFTYNDPSTVDPGLIIPITSVPPGTVGDRVRISIPNQTQYLHLHEVQVFSESKPTWTLALNIDPSDGNRAGWGSAIWYGTSDVRSSENPLVSDFKDFTGAWLSEFDCLAIARHDGSAENHTGLKVWKMTNRQTFASYFNQNSFGDRLIATSGGPVFIQLSDGDTAESVNTDPILAYDPSDIAANNLAFNWRYGNNGVRVVLTDKGHHSGTLSASTTNDDDCHGLGNDLATGSGNGASHGYYHDASIIQENCHGSTCKAQGTDIGTELIERAKLGSYAFYLADMEDGTCPTFFVPSTKASSSIPSRKPSLLPSMIPTSTPSSMPSSPPSEVPSSIPSR
;
A
#
# COMPACT_ATOMS: atom_id res chain seq x y z
N VAL A 1 5.79 -12.31 0.14
CA VAL A 1 6.86 -12.69 -0.82
C VAL A 1 7.78 -13.63 -0.09
N ILE A 2 8.33 -14.62 -0.78
CA ILE A 2 9.24 -15.62 -0.23
C ILE A 2 10.56 -15.44 -0.97
N ASP A 3 11.66 -15.26 -0.23
CA ASP A 3 12.99 -15.00 -0.80
C ASP A 3 13.94 -16.18 -0.61
N SER A 4 13.80 -16.91 0.49
CA SER A 4 14.51 -18.18 0.66
C SER A 4 13.77 -19.13 1.58
N ILE A 5 14.08 -20.42 1.43
CA ILE A 5 13.53 -21.47 2.30
C ILE A 5 14.69 -22.32 2.80
N THR A 6 14.72 -22.63 4.09
CA THR A 6 15.66 -23.61 4.65
C THR A 6 14.90 -24.80 5.20
N ILE A 7 15.20 -25.98 4.70
CA ILE A 7 14.63 -27.23 5.18
C ILE A 7 15.63 -27.88 6.14
N TYR A 8 15.19 -28.14 7.37
CA TYR A 8 15.93 -28.95 8.33
C TYR A 8 15.38 -30.37 8.25
N ASN A 9 16.20 -31.28 7.73
CA ASN A 9 15.87 -32.69 7.59
C ASN A 9 15.95 -33.39 8.96
N ARG A 10 15.30 -34.55 9.08
CA ARG A 10 15.33 -35.33 10.31
C ARG A 10 16.76 -35.81 10.61
N PRO A 11 17.31 -35.59 11.82
CA PRO A 11 18.62 -36.12 12.17
C PRO A 11 18.61 -37.65 12.32
N GLY A 12 19.71 -38.30 11.93
CA GLY A 12 19.95 -39.74 12.08
C GLY A 12 20.12 -40.49 10.76
N ILE A 13 19.92 -41.81 10.77
CA ILE A 13 20.20 -42.72 9.64
C ILE A 13 19.18 -42.65 8.48
N THR A 14 18.19 -41.76 8.55
CA THR A 14 17.08 -41.67 7.58
C THR A 14 17.06 -40.37 6.78
N THR A 15 18.11 -39.55 6.86
CA THR A 15 18.26 -38.30 6.09
C THR A 15 18.10 -38.51 4.58
N GLY A 16 18.62 -39.63 4.05
CA GLY A 16 18.50 -39.99 2.65
C GLY A 16 17.08 -40.27 2.15
N ARG A 17 16.06 -40.30 3.02
CA ARG A 17 14.65 -40.45 2.59
C ARG A 17 14.13 -39.23 1.83
N LEU A 18 14.70 -38.06 2.09
CA LEU A 18 14.30 -36.82 1.42
C LEU A 18 14.93 -36.68 0.03
N LYS A 19 15.76 -37.62 -0.42
CA LYS A 19 16.40 -37.59 -1.73
C LYS A 19 15.36 -37.45 -2.87
N GLY A 20 15.61 -36.51 -3.78
CA GLY A 20 14.76 -36.26 -4.93
C GLY A 20 13.43 -35.58 -4.57
N PHE A 21 13.38 -34.88 -3.43
CA PHE A 21 12.20 -34.11 -3.06
C PHE A 21 11.91 -32.99 -4.07
N ARG A 22 10.65 -32.56 -4.08
CA ARG A 22 10.17 -31.37 -4.78
C ARG A 22 9.63 -30.38 -3.78
N LEU A 23 10.05 -29.13 -3.91
CA LEU A 23 9.44 -27.99 -3.23
C LEU A 23 8.69 -27.15 -4.26
N GLU A 24 7.47 -26.74 -3.91
CA GLU A 24 6.60 -25.91 -4.74
C GLU A 24 6.03 -24.77 -3.91
N ILE A 25 5.96 -23.58 -4.49
CA ILE A 25 5.28 -22.41 -3.93
C ILE A 25 4.04 -22.17 -4.76
N PHE A 26 2.90 -21.91 -4.11
CA PHE A 26 1.62 -21.58 -4.74
C PHE A 26 1.18 -20.19 -4.32
N ASN A 27 0.32 -19.58 -5.13
CA ASN A 27 -0.33 -18.31 -4.83
C ASN A 27 -1.83 -18.43 -5.14
N GLY A 28 -2.68 -18.31 -4.12
CA GLY A 28 -4.12 -18.43 -4.26
C GLY A 28 -4.58 -19.88 -4.49
N ASP A 29 -5.75 -20.03 -5.09
CA ASP A 29 -6.38 -21.34 -5.35
C ASP A 29 -5.82 -22.06 -6.58
N ASP A 30 -4.84 -21.47 -7.27
CA ASP A 30 -4.23 -22.07 -8.44
C ASP A 30 -3.57 -23.42 -8.12
N ALA A 31 -3.83 -24.39 -9.00
CA ALA A 31 -3.21 -25.71 -8.95
C ALA A 31 -1.76 -25.70 -9.45
N SER A 32 -1.36 -24.62 -10.14
CA SER A 32 -0.02 -24.44 -10.71
C SER A 32 0.90 -23.75 -9.71
N ALA A 33 2.08 -24.33 -9.48
CA ALA A 33 3.08 -23.70 -8.64
C ALA A 33 3.69 -22.48 -9.35
N VAL A 34 3.80 -21.36 -8.63
CA VAL A 34 4.51 -20.15 -9.10
C VAL A 34 6.02 -20.32 -9.07
N PHE A 35 6.51 -21.26 -8.26
CA PHE A 35 7.91 -21.66 -8.23
C PHE A 35 8.01 -23.15 -7.92
N THR A 36 8.93 -23.84 -8.59
CA THR A 36 9.23 -25.26 -8.34
C THR A 36 10.75 -25.45 -8.24
N TYR A 37 11.18 -26.07 -7.14
CA TYR A 37 12.52 -26.58 -6.95
C TYR A 37 12.46 -28.11 -6.93
N ASN A 38 13.22 -28.76 -7.81
CA ASN A 38 13.42 -30.21 -7.75
C ASN A 38 14.83 -30.46 -7.24
N ASP A 39 14.96 -31.24 -6.17
CA ASP A 39 16.26 -31.65 -5.65
C ASP A 39 17.05 -32.40 -6.73
N PRO A 40 18.19 -31.86 -7.18
CA PRO A 40 18.99 -32.51 -8.20
C PRO A 40 19.82 -33.67 -7.64
N SER A 41 19.84 -33.83 -6.32
CA SER A 41 20.79 -34.73 -5.67
C SER A 41 20.44 -36.21 -5.91
N THR A 42 21.45 -36.97 -6.33
CA THR A 42 21.40 -38.45 -6.37
C THR A 42 21.93 -39.06 -5.08
N VAL A 43 22.23 -38.23 -4.08
CA VAL A 43 22.82 -38.61 -2.80
C VAL A 43 21.93 -38.13 -1.67
N ASP A 44 22.34 -38.35 -0.42
CA ASP A 44 21.63 -37.81 0.73
C ASP A 44 21.69 -36.26 0.70
N PRO A 45 20.55 -35.56 0.74
CA PRO A 45 20.53 -34.09 0.72
C PRO A 45 21.04 -33.47 2.03
N GLY A 46 21.26 -34.28 3.08
CA GLY A 46 21.85 -33.85 4.34
C GLY A 46 20.84 -33.28 5.33
N LEU A 47 21.36 -32.64 6.38
CA LEU A 47 20.58 -32.16 7.53
C LEU A 47 19.98 -30.76 7.31
N ILE A 48 20.65 -29.89 6.57
CA ILE A 48 20.25 -28.50 6.34
C ILE A 48 20.32 -28.27 4.85
N ILE A 49 19.17 -27.96 4.24
CA ILE A 49 19.01 -27.84 2.80
C ILE A 49 18.52 -26.42 2.49
N PRO A 50 19.43 -25.50 2.14
CA PRO A 50 19.06 -24.14 1.77
C PRO A 50 18.56 -24.09 0.32
N ILE A 51 17.39 -23.48 0.12
CA ILE A 51 16.80 -23.17 -1.18
C ILE A 51 16.94 -21.66 -1.40
N THR A 52 18.06 -21.27 -2.01
CA THR A 52 18.40 -19.87 -2.29
C THR A 52 18.10 -19.47 -3.73
N SER A 53 17.51 -20.37 -4.52
CA SER A 53 17.19 -20.15 -5.93
C SER A 53 15.77 -19.64 -6.16
N VAL A 54 15.07 -19.21 -5.11
CA VAL A 54 13.73 -18.62 -5.24
C VAL A 54 13.89 -17.26 -5.95
N PRO A 55 13.21 -17.02 -7.08
CA PRO A 55 13.32 -15.73 -7.76
C PRO A 55 12.85 -14.57 -6.87
N PRO A 56 13.54 -13.42 -6.85
CA PRO A 56 13.10 -12.24 -6.13
C PRO A 56 11.66 -11.85 -6.50
N GLY A 57 10.86 -11.48 -5.51
CA GLY A 57 9.46 -11.07 -5.73
C GLY A 57 8.45 -12.21 -5.84
N THR A 58 8.87 -13.48 -5.64
CA THR A 58 7.95 -14.64 -5.63
C THR A 58 6.87 -14.46 -4.54
N VAL A 59 5.63 -14.24 -4.96
CA VAL A 59 4.47 -14.16 -4.05
C VAL A 59 3.89 -15.56 -3.91
N GLY A 60 3.72 -16.02 -2.67
CA GLY A 60 3.02 -17.27 -2.41
C GLY A 60 2.40 -17.32 -1.02
N ASP A 61 1.31 -18.07 -0.91
CA ASP A 61 0.52 -18.30 0.31
C ASP A 61 0.66 -19.73 0.85
N ARG A 62 1.20 -20.66 0.05
CA ARG A 62 1.47 -22.04 0.46
C ARG A 62 2.79 -22.54 -0.08
N VAL A 63 3.49 -23.34 0.74
CA VAL A 63 4.67 -24.12 0.35
C VAL A 63 4.33 -25.60 0.48
N ARG A 64 4.57 -26.38 -0.58
CA ARG A 64 4.44 -27.83 -0.57
C ARG A 64 5.81 -28.48 -0.70
N ILE A 65 6.10 -29.44 0.16
CA ILE A 65 7.25 -30.34 0.00
C ILE A 65 6.69 -31.74 -0.24
N SER A 66 7.14 -32.37 -1.31
CA SER A 66 6.71 -33.71 -1.70
C SER A 66 7.90 -34.57 -2.12
N ILE A 67 7.72 -35.89 -2.09
CA ILE A 67 8.71 -36.84 -2.57
C ILE A 67 8.07 -37.57 -3.77
N PRO A 68 8.25 -37.07 -5.00
CA PRO A 68 7.57 -37.63 -6.16
C PRO A 68 8.10 -39.02 -6.52
N ASN A 69 7.25 -39.83 -7.17
CA ASN A 69 7.59 -41.12 -7.77
C ASN A 69 8.07 -42.22 -6.81
N GLN A 70 7.80 -42.10 -5.51
CA GLN A 70 8.13 -43.14 -4.53
C GLN A 70 7.17 -43.14 -3.34
N THR A 71 6.87 -44.33 -2.81
CA THR A 71 6.16 -44.49 -1.53
C THR A 71 7.17 -44.37 -0.40
N GLN A 72 7.26 -43.18 0.21
CA GLN A 72 8.22 -42.88 1.25
C GLN A 72 7.59 -42.04 2.37
N TYR A 73 8.09 -42.19 3.59
CA TYR A 73 7.72 -41.29 4.70
C TYR A 73 8.44 -39.96 4.58
N LEU A 74 7.66 -38.87 4.50
CA LEU A 74 8.17 -37.50 4.61
C LEU A 74 8.30 -37.12 6.09
N HIS A 75 9.53 -36.85 6.52
CA HIS A 75 9.81 -36.30 7.85
C HIS A 75 10.68 -35.07 7.71
N LEU A 76 10.20 -33.95 8.24
CA LEU A 76 10.93 -32.70 8.31
C LEU A 76 11.10 -32.35 9.78
N HIS A 77 12.28 -31.88 10.16
CA HIS A 77 12.50 -31.38 11.51
C HIS A 77 11.95 -29.96 11.66
N GLU A 78 12.20 -29.11 10.67
CA GLU A 78 11.73 -27.73 10.61
C GLU A 78 11.75 -27.26 9.15
N VAL A 79 10.86 -26.33 8.80
CA VAL A 79 10.92 -25.60 7.53
C VAL A 79 10.85 -24.11 7.85
N GLN A 80 11.94 -23.40 7.58
CA GLN A 80 12.00 -21.96 7.74
C GLN A 80 11.76 -21.31 6.38
N VAL A 81 10.72 -20.49 6.29
CA VAL A 81 10.41 -19.68 5.11
C VAL A 81 10.78 -18.24 5.43
N PHE A 82 11.73 -17.70 4.69
CA PHE A 82 12.22 -16.34 4.88
C PHE A 82 11.67 -15.44 3.78
N SER A 83 11.25 -14.27 4.22
CA SER A 83 11.06 -13.10 3.38
C SER A 83 12.02 -12.02 3.88
N GLU A 84 12.67 -11.30 2.99
CA GLU A 84 13.02 -9.91 3.25
C GLU A 84 11.71 -9.24 3.70
N SER A 85 11.76 -8.63 4.88
CA SER A 85 10.62 -7.85 5.37
C SER A 85 10.34 -6.82 4.30
N LYS A 86 9.28 -7.02 3.51
CA LYS A 86 8.80 -5.91 2.70
C LYS A 86 8.60 -4.74 3.66
N PRO A 87 9.10 -3.55 3.33
CA PRO A 87 8.83 -2.40 4.15
C PRO A 87 7.33 -2.19 4.12
N THR A 88 6.77 -2.14 5.32
CA THR A 88 5.33 -2.07 5.49
C THR A 88 4.91 -0.64 5.20
N TRP A 89 4.31 -0.44 4.03
CA TRP A 89 3.51 0.75 3.78
C TRP A 89 2.45 0.85 4.87
N THR A 90 2.46 1.94 5.63
CA THR A 90 1.55 2.15 6.76
C THR A 90 0.59 3.27 6.41
N LEU A 91 -0.72 3.00 6.46
CA LEU A 91 -1.75 4.01 6.20
C LEU A 91 -1.77 5.06 7.31
N ALA A 92 -1.57 6.32 6.95
CA ALA A 92 -1.55 7.44 7.89
C ALA A 92 -2.78 8.34 7.80
N LEU A 93 -3.33 8.49 6.60
CA LEU A 93 -4.44 9.40 6.31
C LEU A 93 -5.30 8.82 5.20
N ASN A 94 -6.61 9.01 5.27
CA ASN A 94 -7.50 8.97 4.13
C ASN A 94 -8.33 10.24 4.11
N ILE A 95 -8.50 10.83 2.93
CA ILE A 95 -9.41 11.96 2.69
C ILE A 95 -10.55 11.49 1.78
N ASP A 96 -11.78 11.56 2.27
CA ASP A 96 -12.98 11.24 1.51
C ASP A 96 -13.81 12.50 1.25
N PRO A 97 -13.88 13.00 0.01
CA PRO A 97 -14.65 14.22 -0.30
C PRO A 97 -16.17 14.07 -0.24
N SER A 98 -16.73 12.94 0.24
CA SER A 98 -18.17 12.67 0.24
C SER A 98 -18.68 11.88 1.45
N ASP A 99 -17.95 11.88 2.56
CA ASP A 99 -18.31 11.14 3.77
C ASP A 99 -19.04 11.99 4.85
N GLY A 100 -19.25 13.28 4.57
CA GLY A 100 -19.94 14.22 5.45
C GLY A 100 -19.04 14.91 6.48
N ASN A 101 -17.74 14.64 6.48
CA ASN A 101 -16.76 15.34 7.32
C ASN A 101 -16.07 16.44 6.53
N ARG A 102 -15.17 17.16 7.20
CA ARG A 102 -14.43 18.24 6.56
C ARG A 102 -12.95 17.95 6.73
N ALA A 103 -12.26 17.84 5.63
CA ALA A 103 -10.82 17.81 5.51
C ALA A 103 -10.25 19.06 4.82
N GLY A 104 -11.02 20.15 4.67
CA GLY A 104 -10.51 21.46 4.21
C GLY A 104 -9.35 22.04 5.06
N TRP A 105 -8.77 23.15 4.61
CA TRP A 105 -7.55 23.75 5.19
C TRP A 105 -7.53 23.82 6.73
N GLY A 106 -8.57 24.38 7.33
CA GLY A 106 -8.70 24.57 8.77
C GLY A 106 -9.18 23.34 9.55
N SER A 107 -9.20 22.15 8.93
CA SER A 107 -9.65 20.93 9.61
C SER A 107 -8.61 20.37 10.58
N ALA A 108 -9.10 19.90 11.73
CA ALA A 108 -8.31 19.21 12.74
C ALA A 108 -7.75 17.86 12.25
N ILE A 109 -8.21 17.31 11.12
CA ILE A 109 -7.56 16.14 10.53
C ILE A 109 -6.08 16.42 10.25
N TRP A 110 -5.74 17.64 9.83
CA TRP A 110 -4.36 18.03 9.55
C TRP A 110 -3.55 18.29 10.82
N TYR A 111 -4.03 19.15 11.72
CA TYR A 111 -3.21 19.63 12.86
C TYR A 111 -3.59 19.02 14.21
N GLY A 112 -4.72 18.31 14.29
CA GLY A 112 -5.22 17.71 15.51
C GLY A 112 -4.31 16.58 16.02
N THR A 113 -4.41 16.30 17.31
CA THR A 113 -3.58 15.33 18.03
C THR A 113 -4.37 14.11 18.48
N SER A 114 -5.36 13.72 17.69
CA SER A 114 -6.21 12.56 17.96
C SER A 114 -6.43 11.78 16.66
N ASP A 115 -6.69 10.50 16.81
CA ASP A 115 -7.13 9.67 15.69
C ASP A 115 -8.46 10.20 15.14
N VAL A 116 -8.66 10.04 13.84
CA VAL A 116 -9.93 10.33 13.17
C VAL A 116 -10.51 9.02 12.67
N ARG A 117 -11.70 8.68 13.19
CA ARG A 117 -12.47 7.45 12.90
C ARG A 117 -11.73 6.14 13.22
N SER A 118 -12.39 5.02 12.94
CA SER A 118 -11.94 3.66 13.29
C SER A 118 -10.95 3.10 12.26
N SER A 119 -9.98 2.32 12.74
CA SER A 119 -9.03 1.57 11.90
C SER A 119 -9.62 0.31 11.25
N GLU A 120 -10.87 -0.05 11.53
CA GLU A 120 -11.50 -1.25 10.95
C GLU A 120 -11.83 -1.08 9.46
N ASN A 121 -12.16 0.14 9.01
CA ASN A 121 -12.45 0.47 7.61
C ASN A 121 -11.87 1.85 7.26
N PRO A 122 -10.55 2.02 7.25
CA PRO A 122 -9.94 3.34 7.20
C PRO A 122 -10.04 4.02 5.82
N LEU A 123 -10.55 3.31 4.80
CA LEU A 123 -10.69 3.82 3.43
C LEU A 123 -12.10 4.27 3.06
N VAL A 124 -13.12 4.02 3.89
CA VAL A 124 -14.53 4.35 3.55
C VAL A 124 -14.97 5.74 4.03
N SER A 125 -14.08 6.45 4.71
CA SER A 125 -14.30 7.77 5.31
C SER A 125 -12.96 8.41 5.62
N ASP A 126 -12.96 9.69 5.93
CA ASP A 126 -11.83 10.42 6.53
C ASP A 126 -11.21 9.60 7.66
N PHE A 127 -9.90 9.40 7.59
CA PHE A 127 -9.17 8.59 8.56
C PHE A 127 -7.85 9.24 8.89
N LYS A 128 -7.44 9.18 10.15
CA LYS A 128 -6.08 9.54 10.58
C LYS A 128 -5.64 8.62 11.69
N ASP A 129 -4.50 7.96 11.47
CA ASP A 129 -3.78 7.23 12.50
C ASP A 129 -2.79 8.17 13.19
N PHE A 130 -3.27 8.97 14.15
CA PHE A 130 -2.43 9.88 14.89
C PHE A 130 -1.45 9.12 15.79
N THR A 131 -1.93 8.09 16.48
CA THR A 131 -1.13 7.40 17.51
C THR A 131 -0.04 6.49 16.96
N GLY A 132 -0.17 6.01 15.71
CA GLY A 132 0.83 5.22 15.01
C GLY A 132 1.55 6.01 13.91
N ALA A 133 1.00 5.96 12.70
CA ALA A 133 1.66 6.41 11.48
C ALA A 133 1.98 7.91 11.46
N TRP A 134 1.09 8.78 11.94
CA TRP A 134 1.26 10.24 11.89
C TRP A 134 2.47 10.75 12.67
N LEU A 135 2.83 10.04 13.75
CA LEU A 135 3.98 10.33 14.62
C LEU A 135 5.23 9.53 14.24
N SER A 136 5.15 8.69 13.21
CA SER A 136 6.28 7.92 12.72
C SER A 136 7.05 8.73 11.67
N GLU A 137 8.38 8.69 11.72
CA GLU A 137 9.22 9.24 10.67
C GLU A 137 9.14 8.38 9.41
N PHE A 138 9.24 8.99 8.24
CA PHE A 138 9.20 8.29 6.97
C PHE A 138 10.09 8.95 5.93
N ASP A 139 10.50 8.18 4.93
CA ASP A 139 11.29 8.67 3.80
C ASP A 139 10.47 8.72 2.50
N CYS A 140 9.39 7.93 2.44
CA CYS A 140 8.61 7.71 1.24
C CYS A 140 7.13 7.91 1.53
N LEU A 141 6.47 8.64 0.64
CA LEU A 141 5.04 8.91 0.68
C LEU A 141 4.38 8.38 -0.59
N ALA A 142 3.42 7.49 -0.41
CA ALA A 142 2.51 7.09 -1.47
C ALA A 142 1.14 7.72 -1.24
N ILE A 143 0.54 8.28 -2.30
CA ILE A 143 -0.85 8.73 -2.28
C ILE A 143 -1.61 7.93 -3.34
N ALA A 144 -2.60 7.15 -2.89
CA ALA A 144 -3.43 6.31 -3.73
C ALA A 144 -4.85 6.88 -3.82
N ARG A 145 -5.37 7.02 -5.03
CA ARG A 145 -6.78 7.30 -5.28
C ARG A 145 -7.58 5.99 -5.31
N HIS A 146 -8.70 5.94 -4.58
CA HIS A 146 -9.51 4.73 -4.46
C HIS A 146 -11.02 5.00 -4.37
N ASP A 147 -11.81 3.94 -4.55
CA ASP A 147 -13.28 3.95 -4.45
C ASP A 147 -13.81 3.66 -3.04
N GLY A 148 -12.91 3.43 -2.09
CA GLY A 148 -13.23 3.03 -0.71
C GLY A 148 -12.73 1.62 -0.36
N SER A 149 -12.17 0.91 -1.34
CA SER A 149 -11.57 -0.41 -1.14
C SER A 149 -10.04 -0.39 -1.26
N ALA A 150 -9.38 -1.30 -0.55
CA ALA A 150 -7.94 -1.54 -0.66
C ALA A 150 -7.57 -2.35 -1.93
N GLU A 151 -8.56 -2.93 -2.61
CA GLU A 151 -8.36 -3.79 -3.78
C GLU A 151 -8.54 -3.03 -5.10
N ASN A 152 -9.34 -1.94 -5.10
CA ASN A 152 -9.62 -1.13 -6.29
C ASN A 152 -9.06 0.29 -6.15
N HIS A 153 -7.74 0.42 -6.16
CA HIS A 153 -7.11 1.73 -6.37
C HIS A 153 -7.17 2.09 -7.85
N THR A 154 -7.67 3.29 -8.15
CA THR A 154 -7.77 3.79 -9.53
C THR A 154 -6.50 4.51 -9.97
N GLY A 155 -5.65 4.97 -9.04
CA GLY A 155 -4.33 5.48 -9.36
C GLY A 155 -3.45 5.69 -8.13
N LEU A 156 -2.14 5.82 -8.35
CA LEU A 156 -1.14 5.85 -7.30
C LEU A 156 0.09 6.61 -7.76
N LYS A 157 0.65 7.42 -6.86
CA LYS A 157 1.97 8.00 -7.00
C LYS A 157 2.78 7.84 -5.73
N VAL A 158 4.09 7.66 -5.89
CA VAL A 158 5.06 7.57 -4.79
C VAL A 158 6.12 8.63 -4.94
N TRP A 159 6.40 9.36 -3.86
CA TRP A 159 7.47 10.35 -3.80
C TRP A 159 8.48 10.00 -2.72
N LYS A 160 9.71 10.44 -2.97
CA LYS A 160 10.75 10.51 -1.96
C LYS A 160 10.68 11.86 -1.25
N MET A 161 10.68 11.84 0.07
CA MET A 161 10.70 13.04 0.90
C MET A 161 12.09 13.68 0.87
N THR A 162 12.15 15.01 0.88
CA THR A 162 13.41 15.75 0.95
C THR A 162 14.05 15.63 2.34
N ASN A 163 13.23 15.55 3.38
CA ASN A 163 13.66 15.36 4.77
C ASN A 163 12.87 14.23 5.42
N ARG A 164 13.58 13.33 6.11
CA ARG A 164 12.98 12.33 6.99
C ARG A 164 12.42 13.01 8.23
N GLN A 165 11.11 13.07 8.36
CA GLN A 165 10.38 13.64 9.49
C GLN A 165 9.01 12.97 9.63
N THR A 166 8.21 13.38 10.61
CA THR A 166 6.85 12.86 10.85
C THR A 166 5.79 13.69 10.12
N PHE A 167 4.59 13.16 9.88
CA PHE A 167 3.51 14.00 9.37
C PHE A 167 3.12 15.11 10.37
N ALA A 168 3.21 14.83 11.67
CA ALA A 168 3.00 15.85 12.69
C ALA A 168 3.97 17.04 12.56
N SER A 169 5.23 16.83 12.18
CA SER A 169 6.16 17.96 11.97
C SER A 169 5.75 18.80 10.77
N TYR A 170 5.15 18.21 9.73
CA TYR A 170 4.62 18.96 8.60
C TYR A 170 3.34 19.72 8.95
N PHE A 171 2.41 19.13 9.70
CA PHE A 171 1.04 19.68 9.80
C PHE A 171 0.60 20.16 11.21
N ASN A 172 1.20 19.69 12.30
CA ASN A 172 0.76 19.99 13.67
C ASN A 172 1.44 21.22 14.31
N GLN A 173 2.30 21.95 13.59
CA GLN A 173 3.11 23.03 14.18
C GLN A 173 2.35 24.32 14.51
N ASN A 174 1.03 24.39 14.34
CA ASN A 174 0.23 25.62 14.41
C ASN A 174 0.73 26.76 13.49
N SER A 175 1.72 26.51 12.63
CA SER A 175 2.25 27.43 11.62
C SER A 175 1.67 27.08 10.26
N PHE A 176 0.46 27.57 10.01
CA PHE A 176 -0.25 27.44 8.74
C PHE A 176 0.41 28.27 7.61
N GLY A 177 1.54 28.93 7.89
CA GLY A 177 2.31 29.74 6.95
C GLY A 177 3.57 29.06 6.42
N ASP A 178 3.93 27.87 6.90
CA ASP A 178 5.18 27.20 6.57
C ASP A 178 5.08 26.45 5.24
N ARG A 179 4.97 27.24 4.16
CA ARG A 179 4.96 26.77 2.77
C ARG A 179 6.23 25.98 2.51
N LEU A 180 6.09 24.69 2.22
CA LEU A 180 7.23 23.79 2.04
C LEU A 180 7.05 22.93 0.80
N ILE A 181 8.06 22.87 -0.06
CA ILE A 181 8.18 21.82 -1.07
C ILE A 181 8.77 20.59 -0.37
N ALA A 182 7.95 19.57 -0.16
CA ALA A 182 8.25 18.44 0.72
C ALA A 182 9.01 17.31 0.02
N THR A 183 8.93 17.25 -1.31
CA THR A 183 9.58 16.22 -2.14
C THR A 183 10.46 16.86 -3.21
N SER A 184 11.36 16.08 -3.82
CA SER A 184 12.22 16.55 -4.91
C SER A 184 12.43 15.47 -5.96
N GLY A 185 12.59 15.88 -7.22
CA GLY A 185 12.81 14.96 -8.35
C GLY A 185 11.55 14.28 -8.90
N GLY A 186 10.36 14.70 -8.49
CA GLY A 186 9.09 14.14 -8.93
C GLY A 186 8.75 12.80 -8.27
N PRO A 187 7.65 12.15 -8.70
CA PRO A 187 7.30 10.82 -8.23
C PRO A 187 8.29 9.78 -8.76
N VAL A 188 8.73 8.88 -7.88
CA VAL A 188 9.58 7.73 -8.23
C VAL A 188 8.77 6.56 -8.79
N PHE A 189 7.45 6.59 -8.64
CA PHE A 189 6.53 5.63 -9.20
C PHE A 189 5.18 6.28 -9.50
N ILE A 190 4.60 5.95 -10.65
CA ILE A 190 3.26 6.35 -11.07
C ILE A 190 2.56 5.09 -11.61
N GLN A 191 1.35 4.84 -11.12
CA GLN A 191 0.46 3.83 -11.66
C GLN A 191 -0.92 4.45 -11.86
N LEU A 192 -1.49 4.26 -13.04
CA LEU A 192 -2.85 4.64 -13.39
C LEU A 192 -3.64 3.38 -13.72
N SER A 193 -4.95 3.37 -13.47
CA SER A 193 -5.80 2.25 -13.85
C SER A 193 -6.24 2.34 -15.31
N ASP A 194 -6.58 1.19 -15.92
CA ASP A 194 -7.09 1.15 -17.31
C ASP A 194 -8.41 1.92 -17.50
N GLY A 195 -9.13 2.20 -16.40
CA GLY A 195 -10.35 2.99 -16.38
C GLY A 195 -10.13 4.51 -16.32
N ASP A 196 -8.89 4.96 -16.08
CA ASP A 196 -8.58 6.38 -16.02
C ASP A 196 -8.57 7.01 -17.41
N THR A 197 -9.44 8.00 -17.59
CA THR A 197 -9.41 8.84 -18.77
C THR A 197 -8.34 9.92 -18.65
N ALA A 198 -7.86 10.44 -19.79
CA ALA A 198 -6.94 11.57 -19.80
C ALA A 198 -7.52 12.79 -19.05
N GLU A 199 -8.83 13.03 -19.15
CA GLU A 199 -9.52 14.09 -18.40
C GLU A 199 -9.45 13.84 -16.89
N SER A 200 -9.87 12.65 -16.42
CA SER A 200 -9.85 12.31 -14.99
C SER A 200 -8.47 12.27 -14.36
N VAL A 201 -7.40 12.15 -15.15
CA VAL A 201 -6.01 12.27 -14.67
C VAL A 201 -5.58 13.74 -14.66
N ASN A 202 -5.82 14.48 -15.76
CA ASN A 202 -5.38 15.87 -15.88
C ASN A 202 -6.07 16.80 -14.89
N THR A 203 -7.29 16.47 -14.47
CA THR A 203 -8.04 17.27 -13.51
C THR A 203 -7.88 16.79 -12.06
N ASP A 204 -7.12 15.72 -11.82
CA ASP A 204 -6.94 15.13 -10.49
C ASP A 204 -5.88 15.88 -9.67
N PRO A 205 -6.16 16.27 -8.41
CA PRO A 205 -5.24 17.05 -7.58
C PRO A 205 -3.93 16.34 -7.23
N ILE A 206 -3.85 15.02 -7.41
CA ILE A 206 -2.68 14.19 -7.05
C ILE A 206 -2.14 13.44 -8.27
N LEU A 207 -3.01 12.90 -9.12
CA LEU A 207 -2.61 12.07 -10.25
C LEU A 207 -2.20 12.88 -11.49
N ALA A 208 -2.59 14.15 -11.63
CA ALA A 208 -2.16 14.98 -12.75
C ALA A 208 -0.63 15.10 -12.84
N TYR A 209 -0.06 14.96 -14.04
CA TYR A 209 1.38 15.11 -14.27
C TYR A 209 1.66 15.46 -15.72
N ASP A 210 2.87 15.98 -15.98
CA ASP A 210 3.39 16.12 -17.32
C ASP A 210 4.31 14.93 -17.65
N PRO A 211 3.99 14.08 -18.64
CA PRO A 211 4.89 13.00 -19.02
C PRO A 211 6.21 13.51 -19.63
N SER A 212 6.27 14.77 -20.07
CA SER A 212 7.49 15.39 -20.59
C SER A 212 8.39 15.98 -19.49
N ASP A 213 7.86 16.21 -18.28
CA ASP A 213 8.60 16.74 -17.13
C ASP A 213 8.09 16.17 -15.80
N ILE A 214 8.27 14.87 -15.61
CA ILE A 214 7.88 14.17 -14.37
C ILE A 214 8.62 14.75 -13.14
N ALA A 215 9.85 15.24 -13.32
CA ALA A 215 10.69 15.74 -12.24
C ALA A 215 10.14 17.01 -11.58
N ALA A 216 9.33 17.79 -12.31
CA ALA A 216 8.64 18.97 -11.78
C ALA A 216 7.45 18.62 -10.87
N ASN A 217 6.95 17.39 -10.90
CA ASN A 217 5.72 16.97 -10.22
C ASN A 217 5.94 16.62 -8.73
N ASN A 218 6.40 17.60 -7.97
CA ASN A 218 6.67 17.47 -6.54
C ASN A 218 5.43 17.82 -5.70
N LEU A 219 5.45 17.43 -4.42
CA LEU A 219 4.44 17.80 -3.45
C LEU A 219 4.91 19.03 -2.67
N ALA A 220 4.02 20.00 -2.53
CA ALA A 220 4.14 21.07 -1.56
C ALA A 220 3.08 20.91 -0.47
N PHE A 221 3.48 21.19 0.78
CA PHE A 221 2.63 21.16 1.96
C PHE A 221 2.38 22.55 2.52
N ASN A 222 1.21 22.72 3.14
CA ASN A 222 0.75 23.96 3.79
C ASN A 222 0.93 25.20 2.91
N TRP A 223 0.53 25.09 1.65
CA TRP A 223 0.72 26.17 0.69
C TRP A 223 -0.33 27.27 0.92
N ARG A 224 0.01 28.22 1.79
CA ARG A 224 -0.79 29.42 2.03
C ARG A 224 -0.43 30.54 1.05
N TYR A 225 -1.43 31.24 0.55
CA TYR A 225 -1.28 32.32 -0.43
C TYR A 225 -2.43 33.30 -0.28
N GLY A 226 -2.18 34.61 -0.26
CA GLY A 226 -3.22 35.61 -0.06
C GLY A 226 -4.02 35.33 1.22
N ASN A 227 -5.35 35.20 1.08
CA ASN A 227 -6.23 34.70 2.16
C ASN A 227 -6.68 33.24 1.96
N ASN A 228 -5.93 32.45 1.20
CA ASN A 228 -6.28 31.10 0.75
C ASN A 228 -5.22 30.09 1.19
N GLY A 229 -5.55 28.80 1.10
CA GLY A 229 -4.60 27.74 1.44
C GLY A 229 -4.97 26.37 0.89
N VAL A 230 -3.94 25.56 0.64
CA VAL A 230 -4.04 24.14 0.28
C VAL A 230 -3.03 23.31 1.06
N ARG A 231 -3.47 22.20 1.66
CA ARG A 231 -2.63 21.39 2.54
C ARG A 231 -1.63 20.53 1.79
N VAL A 232 -2.07 19.93 0.68
CA VAL A 232 -1.22 19.09 -0.18
C VAL A 232 -1.51 19.46 -1.63
N VAL A 233 -0.48 19.86 -2.37
CA VAL A 233 -0.63 20.33 -3.75
C VAL A 233 0.57 19.95 -4.61
N LEU A 234 0.34 19.67 -5.89
CA LEU A 234 1.41 19.43 -6.87
C LEU A 234 2.05 20.74 -7.32
N THR A 235 3.38 20.83 -7.32
CA THR A 235 4.09 22.09 -7.60
C THR A 235 3.91 22.63 -9.02
N ASP A 236 3.68 21.76 -9.99
CA ASP A 236 3.58 22.07 -11.43
C ASP A 236 2.15 21.94 -11.99
N LYS A 237 1.28 21.15 -11.34
CA LYS A 237 -0.11 20.93 -11.80
C LYS A 237 -1.17 21.50 -10.86
N GLY A 238 -0.80 21.85 -9.63
CA GLY A 238 -1.72 22.39 -8.65
C GLY A 238 -2.29 23.76 -9.04
N HIS A 239 -1.70 24.46 -10.00
CA HIS A 239 -2.24 25.70 -10.55
C HIS A 239 -2.20 25.63 -12.08
N HIS A 240 -3.26 26.09 -12.75
CA HIS A 240 -3.36 26.08 -14.23
C HIS A 240 -2.19 26.76 -14.96
N SER A 241 -1.48 27.68 -14.29
CA SER A 241 -0.35 28.42 -14.87
C SER A 241 0.94 27.58 -14.93
N GLY A 242 0.96 26.42 -14.27
CA GLY A 242 2.17 25.62 -14.08
C GLY A 242 3.02 26.04 -12.88
N THR A 243 2.59 27.05 -12.11
CA THR A 243 3.32 27.55 -10.94
C THR A 243 2.35 27.90 -9.83
N LEU A 244 2.60 27.39 -8.63
CA LEU A 244 1.77 27.69 -7.47
C LEU A 244 1.73 29.19 -7.14
N SER A 245 0.59 29.66 -6.65
CA SER A 245 0.35 31.06 -6.28
C SER A 245 1.38 31.53 -5.25
N ALA A 246 1.89 32.75 -5.44
CA ALA A 246 2.83 33.36 -4.51
C ALA A 246 2.15 33.70 -3.17
N SER A 247 2.93 33.86 -2.09
CA SER A 247 2.38 34.06 -0.74
C SER A 247 1.45 35.28 -0.61
N THR A 248 1.61 36.29 -1.46
CA THR A 248 0.77 37.51 -1.48
C THR A 248 -0.30 37.49 -2.56
N THR A 249 -0.34 36.47 -3.41
CA THR A 249 -1.31 36.38 -4.50
C THR A 249 -2.63 35.87 -3.95
N ASN A 250 -3.71 36.60 -4.24
CA ASN A 250 -5.06 36.24 -3.84
C ASN A 250 -5.88 35.84 -5.07
N ASP A 251 -5.45 34.75 -5.69
CA ASP A 251 -6.23 34.01 -6.69
C ASP A 251 -6.88 32.81 -6.00
N ASP A 252 -7.78 32.12 -6.68
CA ASP A 252 -8.41 30.89 -6.18
C ASP A 252 -7.89 29.64 -6.93
N ASP A 253 -6.69 29.74 -7.51
CA ASP A 253 -6.22 28.88 -8.60
C ASP A 253 -5.30 27.73 -8.14
N CYS A 254 -4.96 27.64 -6.86
CA CYS A 254 -4.24 26.47 -6.31
C CYS A 254 -5.21 25.39 -5.86
N HIS A 255 -5.20 24.25 -6.53
CA HIS A 255 -6.10 23.12 -6.38
C HIS A 255 -5.34 21.87 -5.90
N GLY A 256 -5.76 21.28 -4.79
CA GLY A 256 -5.11 20.12 -4.19
C GLY A 256 -6.03 19.39 -3.20
N LEU A 257 -5.45 18.91 -2.10
CA LEU A 257 -6.20 18.34 -0.98
C LEU A 257 -6.18 19.28 0.21
N GLY A 258 -7.31 19.36 0.92
CA GLY A 258 -7.51 20.23 2.07
C GLY A 258 -7.41 21.70 1.75
N ASN A 259 -8.29 22.16 0.86
CA ASN A 259 -8.32 23.53 0.37
C ASN A 259 -9.28 24.42 1.17
N ASP A 260 -9.04 25.72 1.10
CA ASP A 260 -9.98 26.76 1.49
C ASP A 260 -9.62 28.09 0.79
N LEU A 261 -10.59 28.67 0.08
CA LEU A 261 -10.42 29.92 -0.68
C LEU A 261 -10.81 31.16 0.14
N ALA A 262 -10.91 31.02 1.47
CA ALA A 262 -11.19 32.11 2.39
C ALA A 262 -10.71 31.81 3.83
N THR A 263 -9.48 31.30 3.99
CA THR A 263 -8.85 30.99 5.29
C THR A 263 -8.74 32.16 6.27
N GLY A 264 -8.79 33.40 5.75
CA GLY A 264 -8.57 34.62 6.52
C GLY A 264 -7.12 34.74 7.01
N SER A 265 -6.91 35.31 8.20
CA SER A 265 -5.58 35.55 8.76
C SER A 265 -4.98 34.37 9.55
N GLY A 266 -5.67 33.23 9.70
CA GLY A 266 -5.20 32.10 10.52
C GLY A 266 -5.81 30.74 10.15
N ASN A 267 -6.11 29.92 11.18
CA ASN A 267 -6.60 28.54 11.05
C ASN A 267 -8.09 28.45 10.69
N GLY A 268 -8.71 29.56 10.28
CA GLY A 268 -10.14 29.64 10.06
C GLY A 268 -10.52 28.76 8.88
N ALA A 269 -11.29 27.71 9.13
CA ALA A 269 -12.03 27.03 8.07
C ALA A 269 -13.21 27.93 7.69
N SER A 270 -13.22 28.44 6.47
CA SER A 270 -14.39 29.11 5.93
C SER A 270 -15.54 28.12 5.82
N HIS A 271 -16.76 28.58 6.08
CA HIS A 271 -17.93 27.73 5.84
C HIS A 271 -18.28 27.67 4.35
N GLY A 272 -17.99 28.73 3.60
CA GLY A 272 -18.41 28.90 2.21
C GLY A 272 -17.44 28.30 1.18
N TYR A 273 -16.14 28.23 1.46
CA TYR A 273 -15.13 27.98 0.42
C TYR A 273 -14.13 26.85 0.77
N TYR A 274 -14.33 26.14 1.87
CA TYR A 274 -13.55 24.92 2.16
C TYR A 274 -13.88 23.82 1.16
N HIS A 275 -12.95 22.89 0.95
CA HIS A 275 -13.24 21.62 0.30
C HIS A 275 -12.12 20.62 0.53
N ASP A 276 -12.48 19.35 0.49
CA ASP A 276 -11.58 18.26 0.88
C ASP A 276 -10.64 17.86 -0.25
N ALA A 277 -11.15 17.81 -1.48
CA ALA A 277 -10.37 17.64 -2.69
C ALA A 277 -10.84 18.58 -3.80
N SER A 278 -9.92 19.33 -4.39
CA SER A 278 -10.19 20.19 -5.53
C SER A 278 -10.24 19.40 -6.83
N ILE A 279 -10.73 20.03 -7.90
CA ILE A 279 -10.43 19.62 -9.27
C ILE A 279 -9.44 20.64 -9.84
N ILE A 280 -8.39 20.19 -10.52
CA ILE A 280 -7.52 21.11 -11.28
C ILE A 280 -8.35 21.68 -12.43
N GLN A 281 -8.47 23.00 -12.44
CA GLN A 281 -9.29 23.74 -13.40
C GLN A 281 -8.57 25.03 -13.81
N GLU A 282 -9.07 25.65 -14.87
CA GLU A 282 -8.64 26.99 -15.27
C GLU A 282 -9.00 28.02 -14.21
N ASN A 283 -8.55 29.26 -14.43
CA ASN A 283 -8.83 30.41 -13.58
C ASN A 283 -10.29 30.45 -13.11
N CYS A 284 -10.50 30.36 -11.80
CA CYS A 284 -11.80 30.43 -11.15
C CYS A 284 -11.77 31.48 -10.03
N HIS A 285 -12.94 31.99 -9.65
CA HIS A 285 -13.08 32.97 -8.56
C HIS A 285 -14.34 32.71 -7.76
N GLY A 286 -14.19 32.57 -6.44
CA GLY A 286 -15.26 32.38 -5.47
C GLY A 286 -16.24 31.29 -5.89
N SER A 287 -17.49 31.67 -6.14
CA SER A 287 -18.57 30.73 -6.43
C SER A 287 -18.56 30.11 -7.84
N THR A 288 -17.57 30.46 -8.65
CA THR A 288 -17.34 29.79 -9.95
C THR A 288 -16.38 28.60 -9.83
N CYS A 289 -15.66 28.50 -8.70
CA CYS A 289 -14.74 27.41 -8.45
C CYS A 289 -15.48 26.10 -8.16
N LYS A 290 -14.92 25.01 -8.68
CA LYS A 290 -15.47 23.66 -8.53
C LYS A 290 -14.62 22.81 -7.61
N ALA A 291 -15.25 21.92 -6.85
CA ALA A 291 -14.57 20.96 -5.99
C ALA A 291 -15.23 19.57 -6.09
N GLN A 292 -14.48 18.54 -5.70
CA GLN A 292 -14.96 17.16 -5.76
C GLN A 292 -15.89 16.85 -4.59
N GLY A 293 -16.96 16.12 -4.89
CA GLY A 293 -17.83 15.53 -3.88
C GLY A 293 -18.69 16.54 -3.13
N THR A 294 -19.30 16.07 -2.03
CA THR A 294 -20.29 16.81 -1.25
C THR A 294 -19.69 17.54 -0.05
N ASP A 295 -18.46 17.23 0.33
CA ASP A 295 -17.77 17.83 1.47
C ASP A 295 -17.06 19.12 1.06
N ILE A 296 -17.90 20.07 0.64
CA ILE A 296 -17.51 21.36 0.09
C ILE A 296 -18.30 22.48 0.76
N GLY A 297 -17.74 23.68 0.74
CA GLY A 297 -18.40 24.87 1.25
C GLY A 297 -19.60 25.29 0.41
N THR A 298 -20.53 26.01 1.03
CA THR A 298 -21.83 26.35 0.43
C THR A 298 -21.77 27.26 -0.79
N GLU A 299 -20.63 27.89 -1.06
CA GLU A 299 -20.45 28.81 -2.18
C GLU A 299 -19.84 28.12 -3.41
N LEU A 300 -19.33 26.89 -3.28
CA LEU A 300 -18.64 26.19 -4.37
C LEU A 300 -19.59 25.35 -5.23
N ILE A 301 -19.16 25.06 -6.45
CA ILE A 301 -19.89 24.17 -7.36
C ILE A 301 -19.40 22.74 -7.17
N GLU A 302 -20.32 21.85 -6.77
CA GLU A 302 -20.07 20.42 -6.69
C GLU A 302 -19.75 19.80 -8.05
N ARG A 303 -18.77 18.90 -8.06
CA ARG A 303 -18.45 18.01 -9.18
C ARG A 303 -18.36 16.57 -8.69
N ALA A 304 -18.54 15.65 -9.62
CA ALA A 304 -18.39 14.23 -9.35
C ALA A 304 -17.03 13.94 -8.70
N LYS A 305 -17.07 13.15 -7.63
CA LYS A 305 -15.89 12.64 -6.93
C LYS A 305 -15.07 11.76 -7.88
N LEU A 306 -13.76 12.03 -7.99
CA LEU A 306 -12.83 11.17 -8.73
C LEU A 306 -12.38 9.97 -7.88
N GLY A 307 -12.30 10.16 -6.56
CA GLY A 307 -12.00 9.12 -5.58
C GLY A 307 -11.71 9.71 -4.21
N SER A 308 -11.43 8.85 -3.25
CA SER A 308 -10.81 9.19 -1.96
C SER A 308 -9.29 9.03 -2.05
N TYR A 309 -8.52 9.65 -1.16
CA TYR A 309 -7.07 9.71 -1.24
C TYR A 309 -6.41 9.18 0.03
N ALA A 310 -5.79 8.00 -0.07
CA ALA A 310 -5.09 7.34 1.02
C ALA A 310 -3.59 7.61 0.97
N PHE A 311 -3.02 7.99 2.11
CA PHE A 311 -1.61 8.32 2.28
C PHE A 311 -0.93 7.18 3.03
N TYR A 312 0.08 6.59 2.42
CA TYR A 312 0.87 5.53 3.02
C TYR A 312 2.32 5.97 3.20
N LEU A 313 2.90 5.55 4.31
CA LEU A 313 4.26 5.87 4.71
C LEU A 313 5.16 4.64 4.65
N ALA A 314 6.40 4.82 4.22
CA ALA A 314 7.43 3.79 4.31
C ALA A 314 8.82 4.40 4.58
N ASP A 315 9.68 3.58 5.19
CA ASP A 315 11.12 3.81 5.20
C ASP A 315 11.72 3.48 3.84
N MET A 316 12.81 4.16 3.46
CA MET A 316 13.59 3.76 2.30
C MET A 316 14.37 2.48 2.57
N GLU A 317 14.56 1.68 1.52
CA GLU A 317 15.46 0.54 1.49
C GLU A 317 16.53 0.78 0.43
N ASP A 318 17.80 0.67 0.82
CA ASP A 318 18.96 0.91 -0.05
C ASP A 318 18.91 2.25 -0.81
N GLY A 319 18.38 3.29 -0.15
CA GLY A 319 18.29 4.65 -0.70
C GLY A 319 17.14 4.88 -1.70
N THR A 320 16.31 3.86 -1.91
CA THR A 320 15.14 3.89 -2.80
C THR A 320 13.84 3.72 -2.03
N CYS A 321 12.76 4.31 -2.54
CA CYS A 321 11.45 3.98 -2.01
C CYS A 321 11.08 2.56 -2.42
N PRO A 322 10.51 1.78 -1.50
CA PRO A 322 10.17 0.43 -1.81
C PRO A 322 9.01 0.33 -2.79
N THR A 323 8.92 -0.81 -3.48
CA THR A 323 7.78 -1.08 -4.35
C THR A 323 6.49 -1.02 -3.54
N PHE A 324 5.53 -0.25 -4.04
CA PHE A 324 4.24 -0.11 -3.39
C PHE A 324 3.40 -1.36 -3.57
N PHE A 325 2.86 -1.86 -2.46
CA PHE A 325 1.81 -2.88 -2.44
C PHE A 325 0.77 -2.41 -1.44
N VAL A 326 -0.51 -2.49 -1.80
CA VAL A 326 -1.56 -2.15 -0.85
C VAL A 326 -1.48 -3.15 0.32
N PRO A 327 -1.30 -2.69 1.56
CA PRO A 327 -1.37 -3.58 2.71
C PRO A 327 -2.77 -4.18 2.76
N SER A 328 -2.87 -5.51 2.74
CA SER A 328 -4.15 -6.17 2.96
C SER A 328 -4.69 -5.74 4.33
N THR A 329 -5.89 -5.17 4.37
CA THR A 329 -6.57 -4.78 5.62
C THR A 329 -6.97 -5.98 6.47
N LYS A 330 -6.86 -7.21 5.94
CA LYS A 330 -6.88 -8.41 6.76
C LYS A 330 -5.59 -8.46 7.54
N ALA A 331 -5.66 -8.03 8.80
CA ALA A 331 -4.64 -8.29 9.80
C ALA A 331 -4.26 -9.78 9.78
N SER A 332 -3.18 -10.12 9.07
CA SER A 332 -2.55 -11.42 9.22
C SER A 332 -1.86 -11.37 10.58
N SER A 333 -2.51 -11.96 11.59
CA SER A 333 -2.03 -12.01 12.97
C SER A 333 -0.72 -12.81 13.16
N SER A 334 -0.01 -13.18 12.10
CA SER A 334 1.27 -13.85 12.20
C SER A 334 2.41 -12.86 12.06
N ILE A 335 2.73 -12.14 13.15
CA ILE A 335 4.09 -11.63 13.33
C ILE A 335 5.01 -12.87 13.30
N PRO A 336 5.94 -13.01 12.34
CA PRO A 336 6.94 -14.06 12.40
C PRO A 336 7.80 -13.77 13.63
N SER A 337 7.86 -14.70 14.58
CA SER A 337 8.67 -14.51 15.78
C SER A 337 10.13 -14.30 15.38
N ARG A 338 10.69 -13.13 15.67
CA ARG A 338 12.11 -12.77 15.44
C ARG A 338 13.13 -13.60 16.27
N LYS A 339 12.73 -14.73 16.82
CA LYS A 339 13.60 -15.60 17.63
C LYS A 339 13.35 -17.07 17.28
N PRO A 340 14.36 -17.79 16.75
CA PRO A 340 14.31 -19.24 16.71
C PRO A 340 14.08 -19.77 18.13
N SER A 341 13.12 -20.67 18.32
CA SER A 341 12.99 -21.42 19.56
C SER A 341 14.24 -22.29 19.74
N LEU A 342 15.06 -21.99 20.74
CA LEU A 342 16.29 -22.73 21.04
C LEU A 342 16.05 -24.11 21.69
N LEU A 343 14.86 -24.70 21.53
CA LEU A 343 14.51 -25.97 22.16
C LEU A 343 13.65 -26.82 21.22
N PRO A 344 14.12 -28.03 20.83
CA PRO A 344 13.28 -29.00 20.15
C PRO A 344 12.11 -29.41 21.03
N SER A 345 10.90 -29.40 20.46
CA SER A 345 9.73 -30.04 21.04
C SER A 345 9.99 -31.56 21.15
N MET A 346 10.11 -32.08 22.38
CA MET A 346 10.25 -33.51 22.66
C MET A 346 8.90 -34.22 22.86
N ILE A 347 7.82 -33.78 22.22
CA ILE A 347 6.52 -34.44 22.34
C ILE A 347 6.17 -35.15 21.02
N PRO A 348 6.21 -36.49 20.96
CA PRO A 348 5.64 -37.22 19.83
C PRO A 348 4.11 -37.08 19.87
N THR A 349 3.50 -36.57 18.80
CA THR A 349 2.04 -36.63 18.65
C THR A 349 1.62 -38.06 18.32
N SER A 350 1.14 -38.79 19.32
CA SER A 350 0.59 -40.13 19.18
C SER A 350 -0.88 -40.09 18.79
N THR A 351 -1.19 -39.97 17.50
CA THR A 351 -2.49 -40.39 16.94
C THR A 351 -2.36 -40.63 15.41
N PRO A 352 -2.42 -41.88 14.94
CA PRO A 352 -2.60 -42.17 13.51
C PRO A 352 -4.05 -41.84 13.09
N SER A 353 -4.23 -41.20 11.94
CA SER A 353 -5.54 -40.98 11.34
C SER A 353 -6.15 -42.28 10.82
N SER A 354 -7.25 -42.75 11.41
CA SER A 354 -8.06 -43.84 10.87
C SER A 354 -8.96 -43.32 9.73
N MET A 355 -8.46 -43.37 8.49
CA MET A 355 -9.31 -43.31 7.30
C MET A 355 -9.22 -44.67 6.58
N PRO A 356 -10.31 -45.44 6.48
CA PRO A 356 -10.39 -46.57 5.56
C PRO A 356 -10.64 -46.06 4.14
N SER A 357 -9.82 -46.53 3.20
CA SER A 357 -10.05 -46.42 1.77
C SER A 357 -11.26 -47.26 1.36
N SER A 358 -12.26 -46.65 0.71
CA SER A 358 -13.33 -47.38 0.01
C SER A 358 -12.75 -48.29 -1.08
N PRO A 359 -13.25 -49.52 -1.27
CA PRO A 359 -12.75 -50.42 -2.31
C PRO A 359 -13.21 -50.01 -3.72
N PRO A 360 -12.51 -50.44 -4.79
CA PRO A 360 -12.82 -50.07 -6.16
C PRO A 360 -14.06 -50.79 -6.70
N SER A 361 -14.81 -50.10 -7.56
CA SER A 361 -15.89 -50.67 -8.36
C SER A 361 -15.29 -51.62 -9.42
N GLU A 362 -15.57 -52.91 -9.30
CA GLU A 362 -15.30 -53.89 -10.35
C GLU A 362 -16.34 -53.76 -11.46
N VAL A 363 -15.92 -53.26 -12.62
CA VAL A 363 -16.59 -53.52 -13.90
C VAL A 363 -15.64 -54.41 -14.71
N PRO A 364 -15.94 -55.72 -14.89
CA PRO A 364 -15.16 -56.56 -15.77
C PRO A 364 -15.56 -56.32 -17.24
N SER A 365 -14.60 -55.92 -18.07
CA SER A 365 -14.72 -56.00 -19.52
C SER A 365 -14.58 -57.46 -19.96
N SER A 366 -15.63 -58.02 -20.57
CA SER A 366 -15.53 -59.25 -21.35
C SER A 366 -16.00 -59.01 -22.78
N ILE A 367 -15.03 -58.93 -23.69
CA ILE A 367 -15.16 -59.29 -25.10
C ILE A 367 -14.20 -60.48 -25.26
N PRO A 368 -14.63 -61.66 -25.76
CA PRO A 368 -14.50 -61.88 -27.21
C PRO A 368 -15.50 -62.82 -27.90
N SER A 369 -15.75 -62.46 -29.17
CA SER A 369 -15.99 -63.32 -30.35
C SER A 369 -17.00 -64.48 -30.30
N ARG A 370 -18.14 -64.31 -30.97
CA ARG A 370 -18.43 -64.95 -32.27
C ARG A 370 -19.52 -64.21 -33.03
#